data_AF-A0A1E3AC23-F1
#
_entry.id   AF-A0A1E3AC23-F1
#
_cell.length_a   1.000
_cell.length_b   1.000
_cell.length_c   1.000
_cell.angle_alpha   90.00
_cell.angle_beta   90.00
_cell.angle_gamma   90.00
#
_symmetry.space_group_name_H-M   'P 1'
#
loop_
_entity.id
_entity.type
_entity.pdbx_description
1 polymer ?
#
loop_
_entity_poly.entity_id
_entity_poly.type
_entity_poly.pdbx_seq_one_letter_code
_entity_poly.pdbx_strand_id
1 'polypeptide(L)' 'MASSNRSNRVEVPEAKAAMDRFKTEVASELGVNLKEGYNGDLTSKEAGSIGGEMVRRMIKKQEEQMK' A
#
# COMPACT_ATOMS: atom_id res chain seq x y z
N MET A 1 -14.54 8.64 -25.83
CA MET A 1 -13.29 8.15 -25.21
C MET A 1 -13.65 7.53 -23.87
N ALA A 2 -13.47 6.21 -23.71
CA ALA A 2 -13.76 5.54 -22.46
C ALA A 2 -12.61 5.80 -21.47
N SER A 3 -12.88 6.57 -20.42
CA SER A 3 -11.96 6.71 -19.30
C SER A 3 -11.97 5.39 -18.51
N SER A 4 -11.04 4.50 -18.83
CA SER A 4 -10.77 3.31 -18.03
C SER A 4 -10.16 3.74 -16.70
N ASN A 5 -11.02 4.15 -15.78
CA ASN A 5 -10.66 4.47 -14.41
C ASN A 5 -10.30 3.15 -13.71
N ARG A 6 -9.06 2.69 -13.89
CA ARG A 6 -8.50 1.52 -13.19
C ARG A 6 -8.40 1.86 -11.70
N SER A 7 -9.52 1.79 -10.99
CA SER A 7 -9.53 1.83 -9.54
C SER A 7 -8.82 0.57 -9.06
N ASN A 8 -7.75 0.74 -8.29
CA ASN A 8 -7.05 -0.35 -7.63
C ASN A 8 -8.03 -1.03 -6.65
N ARG A 9 -8.72 -2.09 -7.09
CA ARG A 9 -9.76 -2.76 -6.33
C ARG A 9 -9.09 -3.78 -5.43
N VAL A 10 -9.34 -3.68 -4.13
CA VAL A 10 -8.92 -4.72 -3.19
C VAL A 10 -9.81 -5.94 -3.46
N GLU A 11 -9.19 -7.07 -3.81
CA GLU A 11 -9.93 -8.31 -4.16
C GLU A 11 -10.67 -8.90 -2.95
N VAL A 12 -10.21 -8.61 -1.74
CA VAL A 12 -10.86 -8.97 -0.48
C VAL A 12 -11.38 -7.68 0.18
N PRO A 13 -12.65 -7.29 -0.03
CA PRO A 13 -13.19 -6.02 0.46
C PRO A 13 -13.04 -5.81 1.97
N GLU A 14 -13.16 -6.89 2.75
CA GLU A 14 -13.05 -6.89 4.20
C GLU A 14 -11.64 -6.52 4.66
N ALA A 15 -10.63 -6.80 3.84
CA ALA A 15 -9.24 -6.50 4.14
C ALA A 15 -8.88 -5.02 3.88
N LYS A 16 -9.75 -4.24 3.24
CA LYS A 16 -9.44 -2.84 2.84
C LYS A 16 -8.97 -1.99 4.02
N ALA A 17 -9.69 -2.02 5.14
CA ALA A 17 -9.33 -1.26 6.33
C ALA A 17 -7.99 -1.71 6.93
N ALA A 18 -7.71 -3.02 6.92
CA ALA A 18 -6.43 -3.56 7.37
C ALA A 18 -5.28 -3.14 6.43
N MET A 19 -5.50 -3.16 5.12
CA MET A 19 -4.53 -2.73 4.12
C MET A 19 -4.22 -1.22 4.22
N ASP A 20 -5.22 -0.40 4.52
CA ASP A 20 -5.02 1.04 4.72
C ASP A 20 -4.19 1.33 5.97
N ARG A 21 -4.46 0.63 7.09
CA ARG A 21 -3.61 0.72 8.31
C ARG A 21 -2.18 0.28 8.02
N PHE A 22 -2.02 -0.86 7.37
CA PHE A 22 -0.72 -1.41 7.03
C PHE A 22 0.10 -0.47 6.14
N LYS A 23 -0.55 0.17 5.17
CA LYS A 23 0.06 1.20 4.32
C LYS A 23 0.59 2.38 5.14
N THR A 24 -0.20 2.86 6.11
CA THR A 24 0.19 3.97 7.00
C THR A 24 1.35 3.59 7.93
N GLU A 25 1.35 2.35 8.44
CA GLU A 25 2.46 1.81 9.26
C GLU A 25 3.76 1.76 8.43
N VAL A 26 3.71 1.17 7.25
CA VAL A 26 4.87 1.08 6.35
C VAL A 26 5.38 2.46 5.95
N ALA A 27 4.49 3.41 5.63
CA ALA A 27 4.88 4.78 5.32
C ALA A 27 5.60 5.44 6.49
N SER A 28 5.08 5.27 7.71
CA SER A 28 5.68 5.81 8.93
C SER A 28 7.07 5.24 9.18
N GLU A 29 7.26 3.93 8.99
CA GLU A 29 8.57 3.28 9.13
C GLU A 29 9.59 3.71 8.08
N LEU A 30 9.13 4.00 6.86
CA LEU A 30 9.98 4.52 5.79
C LEU A 30 10.29 6.02 5.92
N GLY A 31 9.74 6.70 6.94
CA GLY A 31 9.88 8.14 7.14
C GLY A 31 9.15 8.97 6.06
N VAL A 32 8.19 8.36 5.37
CA VAL A 32 7.43 8.98 4.29
C VAL A 32 6.13 9.54 4.84
N ASN A 33 5.90 10.84 4.64
CA ASN A 33 4.69 11.52 5.13
C ASN A 33 3.48 11.22 4.24
N LEU A 34 2.81 10.10 4.50
CA LEU A 34 1.57 9.73 3.83
C LEU A 34 0.37 10.30 4.61
N LYS A 35 -0.40 11.18 3.95
CA LYS A 35 -1.61 11.80 4.51
C LYS A 35 -2.85 11.02 4.13
N GLU A 36 -3.88 11.06 4.98
CA GLU A 36 -5.22 10.64 4.58
C GLU A 36 -5.79 11.66 3.58
N GLY A 37 -6.00 11.21 2.33
CA GLY A 37 -6.50 12.05 1.25
C GLY A 37 -5.45 12.31 0.16
N TYR A 38 -5.32 13.58 -0.24
CA TYR A 38 -4.47 13.96 -1.37
C TYR A 38 -2.98 13.98 -0.97
N ASN A 39 -2.17 13.18 -1.67
CA ASN A 39 -0.73 13.04 -1.48
C ASN A 39 0.04 13.58 -2.70
N GLY A 40 -0.35 14.75 -3.22
CA GLY A 40 0.28 15.33 -4.43
C GLY A 40 1.71 15.83 -4.22
N ASP A 41 2.12 16.01 -2.97
CA ASP A 41 3.49 16.32 -2.56
C ASP A 41 4.40 15.08 -2.51
N LEU A 42 3.83 13.88 -2.54
CA LEU A 42 4.57 12.63 -2.48
C LEU A 42 5.20 12.31 -3.84
N THR A 43 6.50 12.08 -3.87
CA THR A 43 7.15 11.66 -5.12
C THR A 43 6.71 10.24 -5.50
N SER A 44 6.69 9.95 -6.79
CA SER A 44 6.37 8.59 -7.28
C SER A 44 7.30 7.52 -6.71
N LYS A 45 8.54 7.90 -6.38
CA LYS A 45 9.52 7.02 -5.74
C LYS A 45 9.09 6.67 -4.31
N GLU A 46 8.69 7.66 -3.51
CA GLU A 46 8.24 7.43 -2.13
C GLU A 46 6.95 6.63 -2.09
N ALA A 47 5.97 6.96 -2.94
CA ALA A 47 4.74 6.19 -3.08
C ALA A 47 5.01 4.73 -3.48
N GLY A 48 5.92 4.54 -4.45
CA GLY A 48 6.37 3.22 -4.89
C GLY A 48 7.10 2.44 -3.80
N SER A 49 7.94 3.09 -3.01
CA SER A 49 8.65 2.47 -1.89
C SER A 49 7.70 1.93 -0.82
N ILE A 50 6.63 2.66 -0.48
CA ILE A 50 5.59 2.17 0.43
C ILE A 50 4.96 0.89 -0.11
N GLY A 51 4.45 0.93 -1.35
CA GLY A 51 3.79 -0.23 -1.95
C GLY A 51 4.71 -1.45 -2.10
N GLY A 52 5.97 -1.24 -2.48
CA GLY A 52 6.96 -2.30 -2.60
C GLY A 52 7.29 -2.97 -1.26
N GLU A 53 7.43 -2.18 -0.20
CA GLU A 53 7.71 -2.69 1.14
C GLU A 53 6.51 -3.44 1.75
N MET A 54 5.28 -2.95 1.50
CA MET A 54 4.06 -3.68 1.85
C MET A 54 4.06 -5.10 1.25
N VAL A 55 4.30 -5.21 -0.06
CA VAL A 55 4.33 -6.50 -0.77
C VAL A 55 5.43 -7.41 -0.24
N ARG A 56 6.64 -6.87 -0.01
CA ARG A 56 7.77 -7.63 0.53
C ARG A 56 7.43 -8.28 1.88
N ARG A 57 6.81 -7.53 2.79
CA ARG A 57 6.39 -8.04 4.12
C ARG A 57 5.27 -9.06 4.02
N MET A 58 4.29 -8.84 3.14
CA MET A 58 3.20 -9.79 2.92
C MET A 58 3.73 -11.13 2.42
N ILE A 59 4.64 -11.12 1.45
CA ILE A 59 5.28 -12.33 0.92
C ILE A 59 6.09 -13.01 2.03
N LYS A 60 6.93 -12.28 2.76
CA LYS A 60 7.72 -12.83 3.85
C LYS A 60 6.84 -13.52 4.90
N LYS A 61 5.74 -12.88 5.33
CA LYS A 61 4.79 -13.46 6.29
C LYS A 61 4.14 -14.73 5.74
N GLN A 62 3.78 -14.75 4.46
CA GLN A 62 3.22 -15.94 3.81
C GLN A 62 4.25 -17.07 3.75
N GLU A 63 5.50 -16.78 3.38
CA GLU A 63 6.60 -17.75 3.37
C GLU A 63 6.86 -18.35 4.77
N GLU A 64 6.76 -17.55 5.83
CA GLU A 64 6.89 -18.00 7.22
C GLU A 64 5.71 -18.91 7.66
N GLN A 65 4.50 -18.66 7.15
CA GLN A 65 3.31 -19.47 7.47
C GLN A 65 3.22 -20.78 6.69
N MET A 66 3.89 -20.87 5.55
CA MET A 66 3.94 -22.10 4.72
C MET A 66 5.05 -23.07 5.13
N LYS A 67 5.90 -22.68 6.08
CA LYS A 67 6.89 -23.57 6.71
C LYS A 67 6.25 -24.37 7.84
#